data_AF-A0A1D3MRF7-F1
#
_entry.id   AF-A0A1D3MRF7-F1
#
_cell.length_a   1.000
_cell.length_b   1.000
_cell.length_c   1.000
_cell.angle_alpha   90.00
_cell.angle_beta   90.00
_cell.angle_gamma   90.00
#
_symmetry.space_group_name_H-M   'P 1'
#
loop_
_entity.id
_entity.type
_entity.pdbx_description
1 polymer ?
#
loop_
_entity_poly.entity_id
_entity_poly.type
_entity_poly.pdbx_seq_one_letter_code
_entity_poly.pdbx_strand_id
1 'polypeptide(L)'
;MNEIYMEIKEELQLMRKELQDRLAKEVMHTYYMEFGQELGYEIKEETKKKLLLHDIKEDLKDVERALFKMEIDMYGICEETGRAIPTKQMKTMPTARTIHEFFYEKVNV
;
A
#
# COMPACT_ATOMS: atom_id res chain seq x y z
N MET A 1 21.88 1.06 13.21
CA MET A 1 20.52 1.12 12.64
C MET A 1 19.66 1.92 13.61
N ASN A 2 19.08 3.04 13.18
CA ASN A 2 18.22 3.87 14.02
C ASN A 2 16.98 3.07 14.46
N GLU A 3 16.63 3.07 15.75
CA GLU A 3 15.45 2.37 16.30
C GLU A 3 14.17 2.72 15.54
N ILE A 4 14.01 3.98 15.15
CA ILE A 4 12.86 4.47 14.37
C ILE A 4 12.73 3.75 13.02
N TYR A 5 13.83 3.46 12.33
CA TYR A 5 13.77 2.79 11.02
C TYR A 5 13.44 1.30 11.18
N MET A 6 13.83 0.70 12.31
CA MET A 6 13.45 -0.68 12.65
C MET A 6 11.96 -0.79 12.91
N GLU A 7 11.40 0.12 13.72
CA GLU A 7 9.94 0.18 13.98
C GLU A 7 9.15 0.30 12.68
N ILE A 8 9.51 1.27 11.82
CA ILE A 8 8.82 1.50 10.54
C ILE A 8 8.98 0.28 9.61
N LYS A 9 10.14 -0.38 9.61
CA LYS A 9 10.35 -1.60 8.81
C LYS A 9 9.45 -2.75 9.27
N GLU A 10 9.31 -2.95 10.57
CA GLU A 10 8.42 -3.97 11.14
C GLU A 10 6.95 -3.68 10.79
N GLU A 11 6.52 -2.42 10.91
CA GLU A 11 5.18 -1.99 10.50
C GLU A 11 4.92 -2.25 9.01
N LEU A 12 5.85 -1.86 8.13
CA LEU A 12 5.75 -2.12 6.69
C LEU A 12 5.70 -3.62 6.36
N GLN A 13 6.48 -4.44 7.05
CA GLN A 13 6.44 -5.90 6.86
C GLN A 13 5.11 -6.51 7.28
N LEU A 14 4.53 -6.01 8.37
CA LEU A 14 3.21 -6.45 8.85
C LEU A 14 2.11 -6.03 7.86
N MET A 15 2.13 -4.78 7.39
CA MET A 15 1.20 -4.29 6.37
C MET A 15 1.32 -5.08 5.06
N ARG A 16 2.54 -5.37 4.61
CA ARG A 16 2.77 -6.20 3.41
C ARG A 16 2.08 -7.56 3.54
N LYS A 17 2.28 -8.23 4.67
CA LYS A 17 1.67 -9.56 4.91
C LYS A 17 0.15 -9.47 4.91
N GLU A 18 -0.41 -8.47 5.58
CA GLU A 18 -1.86 -8.27 5.61
C GLU A 18 -2.45 -8.01 4.22
N LEU A 19 -1.82 -7.13 3.42
CA LEU A 19 -2.24 -6.82 2.06
C LEU A 19 -2.14 -8.05 1.14
N GLN A 20 -1.08 -8.85 1.28
CA GLN A 20 -0.93 -10.12 0.55
C GLN A 20 -2.03 -11.12 0.92
N ASP A 21 -2.34 -11.27 2.21
CA ASP A 21 -3.41 -12.15 2.68
C ASP A 21 -4.78 -11.69 2.17
N ARG A 22 -5.05 -10.38 2.19
CA ARG A 22 -6.29 -9.79 1.65
C ARG A 22 -6.38 -10.02 0.14
N LEU A 23 -5.30 -9.77 -0.61
CA LEU A 23 -5.24 -9.99 -2.05
C LEU A 23 -5.48 -11.47 -2.41
N ALA A 24 -4.88 -12.40 -1.66
CA ALA A 24 -5.05 -13.84 -1.88
C ALA A 24 -6.50 -14.29 -1.68
N LYS A 25 -7.17 -13.80 -0.63
CA LYS A 25 -8.60 -14.08 -0.39
C LYS A 25 -9.47 -13.58 -1.53
N GLU A 26 -9.17 -12.40 -2.04
CA GLU A 26 -9.98 -11.78 -3.07
C GLU A 26 -9.77 -12.43 -4.44
N VAL A 27 -8.54 -12.85 -4.76
CA VAL A 27 -8.24 -13.66 -5.96
C VAL A 27 -8.95 -15.01 -5.89
N MET A 28 -8.93 -15.68 -4.73
CA MET A 28 -9.67 -16.92 -4.52
C MET A 28 -11.18 -16.69 -4.69
N HIS A 29 -11.73 -15.62 -4.11
CA HIS A 29 -13.14 -15.28 -4.25
C HIS A 29 -13.52 -15.01 -5.72
N THR A 30 -12.68 -14.31 -6.49
CA THR A 30 -12.93 -14.09 -7.93
C THR A 30 -12.94 -15.40 -8.71
N TYR A 31 -12.02 -16.32 -8.42
CA TYR A 31 -11.98 -17.63 -9.06
C TYR A 31 -13.26 -18.45 -8.81
N TYR A 32 -13.74 -18.50 -7.56
CA TYR A 32 -15.01 -19.18 -7.24
C TYR A 32 -16.23 -18.52 -7.90
N MET A 33 -16.23 -17.19 -8.03
CA MET A 33 -17.30 -16.47 -8.74
C MET A 33 -17.33 -16.81 -10.23
N GLU A 34 -16.18 -16.77 -10.91
CA GLU A 34 -16.06 -17.10 -12.34
C GLU A 34 -16.51 -18.55 -12.60
N PHE A 35 -16.07 -19.48 -11.75
CA PHE A 35 -16.52 -20.87 -11.80
C PHE A 35 -18.04 -21.02 -11.58
N GLY A 36 -18.62 -20.21 -10.68
CA GLY A 36 -20.07 -20.16 -10.46
C GLY A 36 -20.84 -19.59 -11.67
N GLN A 37 -20.30 -18.59 -12.36
CA GLN A 37 -20.90 -18.07 -13.59
C GLN A 37 -20.89 -19.12 -14.71
N GLU A 38 -19.81 -19.91 -14.87
CA GLU A 38 -19.77 -21.04 -15.81
C GLU A 38 -20.85 -22.10 -15.53
N LEU A 39 -21.19 -22.29 -14.25
CA LEU A 39 -22.27 -23.17 -13.79
C LEU A 39 -23.68 -22.54 -13.89
N GLY A 40 -23.80 -21.31 -14.42
CA GLY A 40 -25.08 -20.64 -14.69
C GLY A 40 -25.66 -19.82 -13.54
N TYR A 41 -24.88 -19.50 -12.49
CA TYR A 41 -25.32 -18.60 -11.41
C TYR A 41 -25.18 -17.12 -11.81
N GLU A 42 -26.24 -16.32 -11.68
CA GLU A 42 -26.16 -14.86 -11.87
C GLU A 42 -25.47 -14.19 -10.66
N ILE A 43 -24.32 -13.55 -10.88
CA ILE A 43 -23.60 -12.81 -9.84
C ILE A 43 -23.44 -11.34 -10.27
N LYS A 44 -24.16 -10.44 -9.59
CA LYS A 44 -24.18 -8.99 -9.88
C LYS A 44 -23.24 -8.22 -8.93
N GLU A 45 -21.91 -8.26 -9.15
CA GLU A 45 -20.99 -7.50 -8.29
C GLU A 45 -19.57 -7.21 -8.83
N GLU A 46 -19.38 -7.08 -10.15
CA GLU A 46 -18.03 -7.04 -10.72
C GLU A 46 -17.25 -5.72 -10.60
N THR A 47 -17.89 -4.56 -10.79
CA THR A 47 -17.15 -3.29 -10.94
C THR A 47 -16.57 -2.77 -9.63
N LYS A 48 -17.31 -2.86 -8.52
CA LYS A 48 -16.82 -2.46 -7.19
C LYS A 48 -15.65 -3.34 -6.71
N LYS A 49 -15.69 -4.64 -7.03
CA LYS A 49 -14.63 -5.60 -6.67
C LYS A 49 -13.34 -5.36 -7.46
N LYS A 50 -13.44 -5.02 -8.75
CA LYS A 50 -12.28 -4.69 -9.60
C LYS A 50 -11.54 -3.44 -9.11
N LEU A 51 -12.28 -2.41 -8.66
CA LEU A 51 -11.68 -1.22 -8.05
C LEU A 51 -10.95 -1.55 -6.74
N LEU A 52 -11.60 -2.29 -5.84
CA LEU A 52 -10.98 -2.70 -4.57
C LEU A 52 -9.68 -3.49 -4.77
N LEU A 53 -9.67 -4.42 -5.73
CA LEU A 53 -8.49 -5.21 -6.09
C LEU A 53 -7.34 -4.35 -6.63
N HIS A 54 -7.67 -3.33 -7.41
CA HIS A 54 -6.68 -2.38 -7.93
C HIS A 54 -6.04 -1.59 -6.77
N ASP A 55 -6.86 -1.09 -5.85
CA ASP A 55 -6.39 -0.29 -4.72
C ASP A 55 -5.48 -1.11 -3.79
N ILE A 56 -5.87 -2.34 -3.46
CA ILE A 56 -5.03 -3.26 -2.64
C ILE A 56 -3.67 -3.53 -3.30
N LYS A 57 -3.63 -3.63 -4.65
CA LYS A 57 -2.38 -3.86 -5.39
C LYS A 57 -1.46 -2.65 -5.38
N GLU A 58 -2.01 -1.44 -5.55
CA GLU A 58 -1.21 -0.21 -5.47
C GLU A 58 -0.69 0.01 -4.04
N ASP A 59 -1.51 -0.23 -3.00
CA ASP A 59 -1.05 -0.17 -1.60
C ASP A 59 0.11 -1.15 -1.35
N LEU A 60 -0.01 -2.40 -1.84
CA LEU A 60 1.02 -3.41 -1.68
C LEU A 60 2.33 -2.99 -2.37
N LYS A 61 2.22 -2.44 -3.58
CA LYS A 61 3.35 -1.96 -4.37
C LYS A 61 4.05 -0.78 -3.69
N ASP A 62 3.32 0.13 -3.07
CA ASP A 62 3.89 1.23 -2.30
C ASP A 62 4.64 0.73 -1.05
N VAL A 63 4.10 -0.27 -0.36
CA VAL A 63 4.76 -0.92 0.79
C VAL A 63 6.03 -1.66 0.36
N GLU A 64 5.97 -2.47 -0.70
CA GLU A 64 7.13 -3.20 -1.23
C GLU A 64 8.23 -2.25 -1.67
N ARG A 65 7.85 -1.14 -2.28
CA ARG A 65 8.76 -0.07 -2.70
C ARG A 65 9.43 0.62 -1.51
N ALA A 66 8.68 0.91 -0.44
CA ALA A 66 9.24 1.47 0.79
C ALA A 66 10.26 0.51 1.42
N LEU A 67 9.93 -0.79 1.49
CA LEU A 67 10.84 -1.83 1.98
C LEU A 67 12.10 -1.95 1.12
N PHE A 68 11.97 -1.95 -0.21
CA PHE A 68 13.12 -1.99 -1.11
C PHE A 68 14.03 -0.78 -0.92
N LYS A 69 13.47 0.42 -0.77
CA LYS A 69 14.25 1.63 -0.45
C LYS A 69 15.01 1.50 0.87
N MET A 70 14.47 0.79 1.86
CA MET A 70 15.16 0.53 3.12
C MET A 70 16.34 -0.43 2.95
N GLU A 71 16.25 -1.39 2.02
CA GLU A 71 17.34 -2.34 1.74
C GLU A 71 18.54 -1.69 1.06
N ILE A 72 18.30 -0.64 0.26
CA ILE A 72 19.33 0.09 -0.48
C ILE A 72 19.72 1.43 0.18
N ASP A 73 19.35 1.63 1.46
CA ASP A 73 19.62 2.85 2.24
C ASP A 73 19.10 4.17 1.59
N MET A 74 18.07 4.10 0.75
CA MET A 74 17.41 5.26 0.11
C MET A 74 16.05 5.62 0.74
N TYR A 75 15.68 4.97 1.83
CA TYR A 75 14.41 5.25 2.50
C TYR A 75 14.41 6.62 3.16
N GLY A 76 13.28 7.33 3.05
CA GLY A 76 13.15 8.68 3.58
C GLY A 76 13.78 9.77 2.70
N ILE A 77 14.09 9.49 1.43
CA ILE A 77 14.49 10.51 0.46
C ILE A 77 13.28 10.86 -0.43
N CYS A 78 12.93 12.14 -0.47
CA CYS A 78 11.88 12.69 -1.32
C CYS A 78 12.25 12.51 -2.79
N GLU A 79 11.35 11.92 -3.57
CA GLU A 79 11.60 11.63 -5.00
C GLU A 79 11.61 12.85 -5.91
N GLU A 80 10.92 13.92 -5.51
CA GLU A 80 10.83 15.14 -6.30
C GLU A 80 11.98 16.11 -6.01
N THR A 81 12.34 16.24 -4.73
CA THR A 81 13.30 17.26 -4.28
C THR A 81 14.68 16.70 -3.92
N GLY A 82 14.80 15.37 -3.78
CA GLY A 82 16.01 14.71 -3.30
C GLY A 82 16.35 14.99 -1.83
N ARG A 83 15.47 15.67 -1.09
CA ARG A 83 15.68 16.02 0.33
C ARG A 83 15.21 14.90 1.25
N ALA A 84 15.79 14.82 2.44
CA ALA A 84 15.32 13.90 3.47
C ALA A 84 13.91 14.28 3.94
N ILE A 85 13.01 13.29 4.00
CA ILE A 85 11.68 13.38 4.57
C ILE A 85 11.83 13.38 6.11
N PRO A 86 11.19 14.32 6.82
CA PRO A 86 11.20 14.34 8.28
C PRO A 86 10.76 13.01 8.92
N THR A 87 11.45 12.56 9.96
CA THR A 87 11.12 11.31 10.68
C THR A 87 9.69 11.28 11.24
N LYS A 88 9.18 12.43 11.69
CA LYS A 88 7.79 12.58 12.15
C LYS A 88 6.77 12.28 11.05
N GLN A 89 7.08 12.69 9.81
CA GLN A 89 6.26 12.41 8.65
C GLN A 89 6.33 10.93 8.29
N MET A 90 7.55 10.35 8.24
CA MET A 90 7.74 8.92 7.96
C MET A 90 7.04 8.01 8.98
N LYS A 91 6.97 8.39 10.27
CA LYS A 91 6.18 7.67 11.28
C LYS A 91 4.67 7.78 11.09
N THR A 92 4.20 8.85 10.45
CA THR A 92 2.76 9.07 10.22
C THR A 92 2.30 8.34 8.96
N MET A 93 3.11 8.34 7.91
CA MET A 93 2.86 7.61 6.67
C MET A 93 4.19 7.00 6.16
N PRO A 94 4.45 5.73 6.50
CA PRO A 94 5.66 5.00 6.09
C PRO A 94 5.82 4.83 4.57
N THR A 95 4.72 4.89 3.82
CA THR A 95 4.72 4.74 2.36
C THR A 95 4.98 6.04 1.62
N ALA A 96 5.19 7.15 2.34
CA ALA A 96 5.26 8.46 1.73
C ALA A 96 6.42 8.62 0.74
N ARG A 97 6.13 9.17 -0.44
CA ARG A 97 7.10 9.32 -1.54
C ARG A 97 7.70 10.71 -1.58
N THR A 98 6.91 11.69 -1.16
CA THR A 98 7.23 13.10 -1.23
C THR A 98 6.98 13.80 0.09
N ILE A 99 7.65 14.93 0.30
CA ILE A 99 7.36 15.81 1.45
C ILE A 99 5.95 16.43 1.36
N HIS A 100 5.35 16.44 0.17
CA HIS A 100 4.08 17.11 -0.13
C HIS A 100 2.86 16.32 0.31
N GLU A 101 2.96 15.00 0.43
CA GLU A 101 1.85 14.12 0.85
C GLU A 101 1.32 14.42 2.26
N PHE A 102 2.10 15.11 3.09
CA PHE A 102 1.69 15.53 4.43
C PHE A 102 1.11 16.94 4.49
N PHE A 103 1.19 17.70 3.40
CA PHE A 103 0.58 19.01 3.31
C PHE A 103 -0.90 18.83 3.01
N TYR A 104 -1.68 18.52 4.05
CA TYR A 104 -3.06 18.98 4.08
C TYR A 104 -3.01 20.50 4.17
N GLU A 105 -2.95 21.18 3.03
CA GLU A 105 -3.48 22.54 3.01
C GLU A 105 -4.91 22.43 3.49
N LYS A 106 -5.22 23.09 4.62
CA LYS A 106 -6.60 23.29 5.04
C LYS A 106 -7.31 23.93 3.85
N VAL A 107 -8.02 23.12 3.08
CA VAL A 107 -9.00 23.62 2.14
C VAL A 107 -10.07 24.23 3.05
N ASN A 108 -9.94 25.53 3.30
CA ASN A 108 -11.00 26.33 3.90
C ASN A 108 -12.14 26.32 2.88
N VAL A 109 -13.03 25.34 3.00
CA VAL A 109 -14.33 25.34 2.32
C VAL A 109 -15.26 26.29 3.07
#